data_AF-A0A2M6KA74-F1
#
_entry.id   AF-A0A2M6KA74-F1
#
_cell.length_a   1.000
_cell.length_b   1.000
_cell.length_c   1.000
_cell.angle_alpha   90.00
_cell.angle_beta   90.00
_cell.angle_gamma   90.00
#
_symmetry.space_group_name_H-M   'P 1'
#
loop_
_entity.id
_entity.type
_entity.pdbx_description
1 polymer ?
#
loop_
_entity_poly.entity_id
_entity_poly.type
_entity_poly.pdbx_seq_one_letter_code
_entity_poly.pdbx_strand_id
1 'polypeptide(L)'
;MEEDYQNLPSENNSEDNFQDNHPSPPPQPLTRNQKIAVGGLAVFAVLVVGMWMAQFKENIGKPFTKIADNANMESQTSAACTGPDCQAQSEAALRAQDTDGDGLSDYDELNIYNTSPYLEDSDSDGFKDKEEIDNGKDPNCPVGRDCYASGLVNEGAEEEAPAQQQGSLNTILDQLGYGQTAAPADGTTPSEDELKALVGSQMDAATLRLLLIENGMDEQTLSQISDQDLMAAFSEVLKE
;
A
#
# COMPACT_ATOMS: atom_id res chain seq x y z
N MET A 1 -45.22 -65.49 -3.97
CA MET A 1 -45.59 -64.15 -4.44
C MET A 1 -44.31 -63.32 -4.36
N GLU A 2 -43.29 -63.46 -5.19
CA GLU A 2 -43.17 -63.93 -6.59
C GLU A 2 -44.09 -63.18 -7.55
N GLU A 3 -43.62 -62.00 -7.95
CA GLU A 3 -43.79 -61.31 -9.25
C GLU A 3 -42.44 -60.56 -9.39
N ASP A 4 -41.46 -60.92 -10.23
CA ASP A 4 -41.45 -61.22 -11.67
C ASP A 4 -41.94 -60.03 -12.50
N TYR A 5 -41.00 -59.18 -12.95
CA TYR A 5 -40.62 -59.07 -14.36
C TYR A 5 -39.62 -57.93 -14.58
N GLN A 6 -38.49 -58.29 -15.17
CA GLN A 6 -37.47 -57.43 -15.76
C GLN A 6 -37.97 -56.76 -17.06
N ASN A 7 -37.19 -55.78 -17.52
CA ASN A 7 -37.11 -55.18 -18.85
C ASN A 7 -38.07 -54.04 -19.21
N LEU A 8 -37.52 -52.83 -19.23
CA LEU A 8 -37.79 -51.87 -20.29
C LEU A 8 -36.46 -51.32 -20.86
N PRO A 9 -36.41 -51.08 -22.18
CA PRO A 9 -35.18 -51.05 -22.98
C PRO A 9 -34.41 -49.74 -22.90
N SER A 10 -33.10 -49.83 -23.12
CA SER A 10 -32.23 -48.72 -23.50
C SER A 10 -32.62 -48.19 -24.88
N GLU A 11 -33.36 -47.08 -24.94
CA GLU A 11 -33.59 -46.38 -26.19
C GLU A 11 -32.38 -45.52 -26.56
N ASN A 12 -31.99 -45.72 -27.80
CA ASN A 12 -30.80 -45.18 -28.44
C ASN A 12 -30.91 -43.66 -28.57
N ASN A 13 -29.82 -42.96 -28.23
CA ASN A 13 -29.58 -41.61 -28.71
C ASN A 13 -29.33 -41.70 -30.22
N SER A 14 -30.40 -41.63 -31.01
CA SER A 14 -30.34 -41.35 -32.43
C SER A 14 -30.53 -39.85 -32.60
N GLU A 15 -29.45 -39.21 -33.03
CA GLU A 15 -29.35 -37.81 -33.42
C GLU A 15 -30.30 -37.52 -34.60
N ASP A 16 -31.57 -37.25 -34.33
CA ASP A 16 -32.43 -36.57 -35.30
C ASP A 16 -32.22 -35.07 -35.16
N ASN A 17 -31.17 -34.59 -35.85
CA ASN A 17 -31.02 -33.20 -36.27
C ASN A 17 -32.13 -32.88 -37.26
N PHE A 18 -33.35 -32.71 -36.77
CA PHE A 18 -34.46 -32.18 -37.53
C PHE A 18 -34.30 -30.66 -37.56
N GLN A 19 -33.59 -30.20 -38.59
CA GLN A 19 -33.64 -28.80 -39.00
C GLN A 19 -35.07 -28.48 -39.46
N ASP A 20 -35.90 -28.09 -38.50
CA ASP A 20 -37.17 -27.41 -38.69
C ASP A 20 -36.92 -26.06 -39.37
N ASN A 21 -36.66 -26.10 -40.68
CA ASN A 21 -36.91 -24.98 -41.56
C ASN A 21 -38.42 -24.87 -41.76
N HIS A 22 -39.13 -24.51 -40.69
CA HIS A 22 -40.50 -24.04 -40.80
C HIS A 22 -40.46 -22.65 -41.43
N PRO A 23 -41.06 -22.44 -42.62
CA PRO A 23 -41.25 -21.09 -43.14
C PRO A 23 -42.11 -20.33 -42.13
N SER A 24 -41.56 -19.26 -41.57
CA SER A 24 -42.27 -18.36 -40.65
C SER A 24 -43.63 -18.01 -41.24
N PRO A 25 -44.74 -18.15 -40.48
CA PRO A 25 -46.04 -17.76 -40.99
C PRO A 25 -46.00 -16.29 -41.39
N PRO A 26 -46.63 -15.90 -42.51
CA PRO A 26 -46.65 -14.51 -42.93
C PRO A 26 -47.25 -13.66 -41.79
N PRO A 27 -46.69 -12.47 -41.52
CA PRO A 27 -47.11 -11.64 -40.40
C PRO A 27 -48.61 -11.38 -40.51
N GLN A 28 -49.37 -11.96 -39.58
CA GLN A 28 -50.82 -11.80 -39.58
C GLN A 28 -51.17 -10.36 -39.20
N PRO A 29 -52.11 -9.71 -39.91
CA PRO A 29 -52.48 -8.33 -39.60
C PRO A 29 -53.10 -8.29 -38.20
N LEU A 30 -52.51 -7.48 -37.31
CA LEU A 30 -52.96 -7.31 -35.93
C LEU A 30 -54.48 -7.05 -35.87
N THR A 31 -55.17 -7.81 -35.01
CA THR A 31 -56.61 -7.62 -34.78
C THR A 31 -56.88 -6.25 -34.16
N ARG A 32 -58.10 -5.71 -34.29
CA ARG A 32 -58.44 -4.35 -33.82
C ARG A 32 -58.12 -4.15 -32.34
N ASN A 33 -58.32 -5.17 -31.50
CA ASN A 33 -58.02 -5.13 -30.07
C ASN A 33 -56.52 -5.19 -29.77
N GLN A 34 -55.74 -5.94 -30.56
CA GLN A 34 -54.28 -5.98 -30.45
C GLN A 34 -53.65 -4.67 -30.91
N LYS A 35 -54.22 -3.98 -31.90
CA LYS A 35 -53.77 -2.63 -32.32
C LYS A 35 -53.97 -1.59 -31.23
N ILE A 36 -55.08 -1.68 -30.49
CA ILE A 36 -55.34 -0.82 -29.33
C ILE A 36 -54.36 -1.13 -28.20
N ALA A 37 -54.07 -2.41 -27.94
CA ALA A 37 -53.09 -2.81 -26.93
C ALA A 37 -51.66 -2.35 -27.27
N VAL A 38 -51.22 -2.53 -28.53
CA VAL A 38 -49.91 -2.05 -29.00
C VAL A 38 -49.83 -0.53 -28.98
N GLY A 39 -50.91 0.16 -29.36
CA GLY A 39 -51.00 1.62 -29.26
C GLY A 39 -50.91 2.11 -27.80
N GLY A 40 -51.60 1.46 -26.87
CA GLY A 40 -51.52 1.77 -25.45
C GLY A 40 -50.13 1.53 -24.86
N LEU A 41 -49.47 0.44 -25.25
CA LEU A 41 -48.11 0.12 -24.80
C LEU A 41 -47.07 1.11 -25.33
N ALA A 42 -47.22 1.56 -26.59
CA ALA A 42 -46.36 2.59 -27.16
C ALA A 42 -46.49 3.93 -26.41
N VAL A 43 -47.72 4.34 -26.06
CA VAL A 43 -47.96 5.56 -25.26
C VAL A 43 -47.36 5.41 -23.87
N PHE A 44 -47.56 4.26 -23.22
CA PHE A 44 -46.99 3.99 -21.89
C PHE A 44 -45.45 4.02 -21.90
N ALA A 45 -44.81 3.44 -22.91
CA ALA A 45 -43.36 3.47 -23.07
C ALA A 45 -42.82 4.91 -23.22
N VAL A 46 -43.50 5.75 -24.00
CA VAL A 46 -43.13 7.17 -24.15
C VAL A 46 -43.29 7.93 -22.83
N LEU A 47 -44.33 7.64 -22.05
CA LEU A 47 -44.53 8.25 -20.72
C LEU A 47 -43.45 7.83 -19.72
N VAL A 48 -43.06 6.55 -19.71
CA VAL A 48 -41.98 6.05 -18.82
C VAL A 48 -40.64 6.69 -19.18
N VAL A 49 -40.30 6.76 -20.47
CA VAL A 49 -39.06 7.40 -20.92
C VAL A 49 -39.09 8.91 -20.65
N GLY A 50 -40.23 9.57 -20.86
CA GLY A 50 -40.42 10.98 -20.54
C GLY A 50 -40.28 11.28 -19.04
N MET A 51 -40.88 10.45 -18.18
CA MET A 51 -40.71 10.56 -16.72
C MET A 51 -39.29 10.26 -16.28
N TRP A 52 -38.61 9.26 -16.86
CA TRP A 52 -37.21 8.98 -16.57
C TRP A 52 -36.31 10.16 -16.98
N MET A 53 -36.51 10.73 -18.18
CA MET A 53 -35.77 11.91 -18.64
C MET A 53 -36.00 13.13 -17.73
N ALA A 54 -37.22 13.31 -17.23
CA ALA A 54 -37.57 14.40 -16.31
C ALA A 54 -36.95 14.21 -14.91
N GLN A 55 -37.06 13.01 -14.33
CA GLN A 55 -36.47 12.70 -13.02
C GLN A 55 -34.93 12.69 -13.04
N PHE A 56 -34.34 12.22 -14.14
CA PHE A 56 -32.89 12.17 -14.34
C PHE A 56 -32.29 13.56 -14.50
N LYS A 57 -33.00 14.49 -15.16
CA LYS A 57 -32.57 15.89 -15.31
C LYS A 57 -32.44 16.59 -13.95
N GLU A 58 -33.28 16.25 -12.97
CA GLU A 58 -33.20 16.81 -11.62
C GLU A 58 -32.11 16.16 -10.74
N ASN A 59 -31.72 14.91 -11.01
CA ASN A 59 -30.74 14.18 -10.19
C ASN A 59 -29.29 14.26 -10.70
N ILE A 60 -29.07 14.59 -11.99
CA ILE A 60 -27.72 14.75 -12.57
C ILE A 60 -27.33 16.22 -12.76
N GLY A 61 -28.28 17.16 -12.82
CA GLY A 61 -27.98 18.58 -13.01
C GLY A 61 -27.52 19.31 -11.74
N LYS A 62 -27.88 18.81 -10.55
CA LYS A 62 -27.67 19.51 -9.27
C LYS A 62 -26.33 19.28 -8.54
N PRO A 63 -25.45 18.28 -8.84
CA PRO A 63 -24.15 18.21 -8.19
C PRO A 63 -23.08 19.15 -8.78
N PHE A 64 -23.32 19.81 -9.93
CA PHE A 64 -22.31 20.67 -10.58
C PHE A 64 -22.68 22.16 -10.70
N THR A 65 -23.89 22.57 -10.30
CA THR A 65 -24.28 24.00 -10.27
C THR A 65 -24.22 24.55 -8.84
N LYS A 66 -23.02 24.63 -8.27
CA LYS A 66 -22.73 25.49 -7.10
C LYS A 66 -21.35 26.13 -7.25
N ILE A 67 -21.16 26.89 -8.34
CA ILE A 67 -20.09 27.90 -8.43
C ILE A 67 -20.65 29.18 -9.06
N ALA A 68 -21.74 29.68 -8.50
CA ALA A 68 -22.22 31.06 -8.58
C ALA A 68 -23.46 31.11 -7.69
N ASP A 69 -23.56 32.12 -6.83
CA ASP A 69 -24.68 32.38 -5.93
C ASP A 69 -24.68 31.52 -4.67
N ASN A 70 -23.96 32.00 -3.64
CA ASN A 70 -24.50 32.27 -2.31
C ASN A 70 -23.36 32.68 -1.36
N ALA A 71 -23.10 33.99 -1.28
CA ALA A 71 -22.61 34.59 -0.05
C ALA A 71 -23.73 34.43 1.01
N ASN A 72 -23.40 33.88 2.19
CA ASN A 72 -24.29 33.65 3.35
C ASN A 72 -25.36 32.55 3.25
N MET A 73 -25.01 31.30 3.58
CA MET A 73 -25.66 30.53 4.65
C MET A 73 -24.91 29.22 4.90
N GLU A 74 -24.51 29.04 6.16
CA GLU A 74 -23.72 27.95 6.72
C GLU A 74 -24.35 26.56 6.50
N SER A 75 -23.54 25.60 6.02
CA SER A 75 -23.49 24.22 6.51
C SER A 75 -22.28 23.51 5.87
N GLN A 76 -21.14 23.67 6.55
CA GLN A 76 -20.25 22.56 6.93
C GLN A 76 -19.94 21.51 5.87
N THR A 77 -19.27 21.90 4.79
CA THR A 77 -18.21 21.11 4.14
C THR A 77 -17.36 22.08 3.31
N SER A 78 -16.09 22.23 3.71
CA SER A 78 -14.97 22.75 2.90
C SER A 78 -15.22 24.00 2.03
N ALA A 79 -15.72 25.09 2.64
CA ALA A 79 -15.74 26.39 1.97
C ALA A 79 -14.47 27.17 2.32
N ALA A 80 -13.53 27.20 1.36
CA ALA A 80 -12.63 28.29 1.07
C ALA A 80 -12.07 29.07 2.27
N CYS A 81 -11.03 28.55 2.89
CA CYS A 81 -10.16 29.37 3.72
C CYS A 81 -8.78 29.48 3.09
N THR A 82 -8.66 30.46 2.20
CA THR A 82 -7.40 30.95 1.64
C THR A 82 -6.78 31.94 2.62
N GLY A 83 -6.18 31.43 3.69
CA GLY A 83 -5.45 32.24 4.66
C GLY A 83 -4.60 31.36 5.58
N PRO A 84 -3.46 31.86 6.10
CA PRO A 84 -2.54 31.10 6.94
C PRO A 84 -3.17 30.60 8.26
N ASP A 85 -4.32 31.15 8.65
CA ASP A 85 -5.01 30.80 9.91
C ASP A 85 -5.94 29.56 9.82
N CYS A 86 -6.13 28.98 8.64
CA CYS A 86 -7.04 27.84 8.48
C CYS A 86 -6.37 26.47 8.60
N GLN A 87 -5.07 26.38 8.32
CA GLN A 87 -4.31 25.15 8.53
C GLN A 87 -4.24 24.79 10.02
N ALA A 88 -4.18 25.80 10.89
CA ALA A 88 -4.18 25.62 12.33
C ALA A 88 -5.50 25.03 12.87
N GLN A 89 -6.63 25.34 12.23
CA GLN A 89 -7.94 24.83 12.65
C GLN A 89 -8.16 23.37 12.25
N SER A 90 -7.60 22.93 11.11
CA SER A 90 -7.66 21.52 10.69
C SER A 90 -6.73 20.63 11.51
N GLU A 91 -5.55 21.11 11.89
CA GLU A 91 -4.63 20.33 12.73
C GLU A 91 -5.17 20.13 14.15
N ALA A 92 -5.81 21.15 14.73
CA ALA A 92 -6.43 21.02 16.05
C ALA A 92 -7.58 20.01 16.04
N ALA A 93 -8.30 19.89 14.94
CA ALA A 93 -9.33 18.86 14.76
C ALA A 93 -8.70 17.46 14.64
N LEU A 94 -7.65 17.30 13.83
CA LEU A 94 -6.92 16.03 13.69
C LEU A 94 -6.30 15.55 15.02
N ARG A 95 -5.80 16.46 15.86
CA ARG A 95 -5.28 16.11 17.20
C ARG A 95 -6.36 15.66 18.19
N ALA A 96 -7.63 15.93 17.89
CA ALA A 96 -8.77 15.54 18.72
C ALA A 96 -9.59 14.40 18.11
N GLN A 97 -9.18 13.91 16.94
CA GLN A 97 -9.84 12.86 16.19
C GLN A 97 -8.96 11.60 16.23
N ASP A 98 -9.61 10.46 16.35
CA ASP A 98 -9.04 9.11 16.34
C ASP A 98 -10.03 8.31 15.50
N THR A 99 -9.72 8.19 14.21
CA THR A 99 -10.70 7.77 13.18
C THR A 99 -10.91 6.26 13.17
N ASP A 100 -9.89 5.46 13.45
CA ASP A 100 -10.00 4.00 13.56
C ASP A 100 -10.19 3.50 14.99
N GLY A 101 -9.93 4.32 16.02
CA GLY A 101 -10.21 4.01 17.41
C GLY A 101 -9.13 3.15 18.06
N ASP A 102 -7.90 3.20 17.56
CA ASP A 102 -6.76 2.47 18.13
C ASP A 102 -6.15 3.17 19.37
N GLY A 103 -6.49 4.45 19.58
CA GLY A 103 -6.00 5.28 20.68
C GLY A 103 -4.86 6.23 20.30
N LEU A 104 -4.56 6.37 19.02
CA LEU A 104 -3.68 7.38 18.44
C LEU A 104 -4.54 8.46 17.75
N SER A 105 -4.07 9.71 17.76
CA SER A 105 -4.81 10.77 17.06
C SER A 105 -4.44 10.78 15.58
N ASP A 106 -5.39 11.10 14.69
CA ASP A 106 -5.15 11.22 13.25
C ASP A 106 -3.94 12.13 12.93
N TYR A 107 -3.71 13.14 13.79
CA TYR A 107 -2.55 14.00 13.67
C TYR A 107 -1.23 13.28 13.97
N ASP A 108 -1.17 12.50 15.05
CA ASP A 108 0.03 11.77 15.45
C ASP A 108 0.36 10.68 14.43
N GLU A 109 -0.65 9.99 13.93
CA GLU A 109 -0.49 9.00 12.86
C GLU A 109 0.14 9.61 11.61
N LEU A 110 -0.44 10.71 11.11
CA LEU A 110 0.03 11.33 9.86
C LEU A 110 1.37 12.06 9.99
N ASN A 111 1.69 12.63 11.16
CA ASN A 111 2.82 13.55 11.30
C ASN A 111 3.97 13.02 12.16
N ILE A 112 3.74 12.01 13.02
CA ILE A 112 4.75 11.48 13.93
C ILE A 112 5.11 10.05 13.53
N TYR A 113 4.12 9.17 13.42
CA TYR A 113 4.35 7.73 13.25
C TYR A 113 4.26 7.26 11.79
N ASN A 114 3.72 8.10 10.89
CA ASN A 114 3.47 7.78 9.49
C ASN A 114 2.60 6.53 9.29
N THR A 115 1.68 6.28 10.22
CA THR A 115 0.69 5.22 10.19
C THR A 115 -0.60 5.69 9.50
N SER A 116 -1.58 4.80 9.36
CA SER A 116 -2.83 5.06 8.63
C SER A 116 -4.00 5.38 9.57
N PRO A 117 -4.60 6.59 9.50
CA PRO A 117 -5.76 6.98 10.33
C PRO A 117 -7.05 6.21 10.10
N TYR A 118 -7.02 5.18 9.27
CA TYR A 118 -8.20 4.39 8.92
C TYR A 118 -8.00 2.91 9.23
N LEU A 119 -6.85 2.53 9.79
CA LEU A 119 -6.46 1.17 10.06
C LEU A 119 -5.84 1.11 11.45
N GLU A 120 -6.52 0.41 12.36
CA GLU A 120 -6.01 0.23 13.72
C GLU A 120 -4.63 -0.48 13.75
N ASP A 121 -4.26 -1.16 12.66
CA ASP A 121 -3.04 -1.95 12.46
C ASP A 121 -2.52 -1.62 11.04
N SER A 122 -1.52 -0.74 10.96
CA SER A 122 -1.02 -0.17 9.71
C SER A 122 -0.19 -1.14 8.88
N ASP A 123 0.51 -2.08 9.54
CA ASP A 123 1.37 -3.05 8.88
C ASP A 123 0.74 -4.44 8.71
N SER A 124 -0.46 -4.62 9.27
CA SER A 124 -1.34 -5.78 9.17
C SER A 124 -0.77 -7.05 9.81
N ASP A 125 -0.03 -6.93 10.90
CA ASP A 125 0.55 -8.06 11.62
C ASP A 125 -0.31 -8.58 12.81
N GLY A 126 -1.41 -7.89 13.11
CA GLY A 126 -2.37 -8.21 14.15
C GLY A 126 -2.18 -7.44 15.46
N PHE A 127 -1.23 -6.51 15.54
CA PHE A 127 -1.06 -5.58 16.65
C PHE A 127 -1.53 -4.18 16.27
N LYS A 128 -2.10 -3.45 17.23
CA LYS A 128 -2.53 -2.07 16.96
C LYS A 128 -1.34 -1.12 16.95
N ASP A 129 -1.36 -0.10 16.10
CA ASP A 129 -0.27 0.88 16.00
C ASP A 129 0.04 1.50 17.38
N LYS A 130 -1.01 1.87 18.12
CA LYS A 130 -0.86 2.36 19.49
C LYS A 130 -0.20 1.36 20.45
N GLU A 131 -0.57 0.08 20.37
CA GLU A 131 0.00 -0.97 21.21
C GLU A 131 1.49 -1.15 20.93
N GLU A 132 1.87 -1.11 19.66
CA GLU A 132 3.26 -1.25 19.24
C GLU A 132 4.10 -0.08 19.72
N ILE A 133 3.60 1.15 19.57
CA ILE A 133 4.26 2.36 20.07
C ILE A 133 4.45 2.30 21.59
N ASP A 134 3.42 1.88 22.34
CA ASP A 134 3.50 1.75 23.81
C ASP A 134 4.50 0.66 24.24
N ASN A 135 4.74 -0.34 23.40
CA ASN A 135 5.75 -1.37 23.58
C ASN A 135 7.14 -1.01 23.00
N GLY A 136 7.29 0.19 22.41
CA GLY A 136 8.53 0.63 21.79
C GLY A 136 8.91 -0.11 20.51
N LYS A 137 7.91 -0.69 19.82
CA LYS A 137 8.03 -1.27 18.49
C LYS A 137 7.72 -0.21 17.41
N ASP A 138 7.92 -0.60 16.17
CA ASP A 138 7.61 0.21 15.01
C ASP A 138 6.25 -0.20 14.44
N PRO A 139 5.24 0.69 14.44
CA PRO A 139 3.89 0.38 13.97
C PRO A 139 3.76 0.21 12.45
N ASN A 140 4.87 0.39 11.70
CA ASN A 140 4.92 0.11 10.28
C ASN A 140 5.76 -1.15 9.98
N CYS A 141 6.14 -1.90 11.01
CA CYS A 141 7.04 -3.04 10.90
C CYS A 141 6.43 -4.36 11.40
N PRO A 142 5.98 -5.24 10.48
CA PRO A 142 5.28 -6.44 10.89
C PRO A 142 6.15 -7.33 11.78
N VAL A 143 5.56 -7.87 12.84
CA VAL A 143 6.23 -8.81 13.74
C VAL A 143 6.85 -9.98 12.98
N GLY A 144 8.11 -10.25 13.29
CA GLY A 144 8.89 -11.29 12.62
C GLY A 144 9.49 -10.86 11.28
N ARG A 145 9.41 -9.57 10.93
CA ARG A 145 10.12 -8.96 9.81
C ARG A 145 11.14 -7.96 10.32
N ASP A 146 12.29 -7.92 9.66
CA ASP A 146 13.32 -6.93 9.96
C ASP A 146 13.16 -5.72 9.04
N CYS A 147 12.41 -4.70 9.47
CA CYS A 147 12.19 -3.47 8.68
C CYS A 147 13.37 -2.50 8.79
N TYR A 148 14.25 -2.75 9.75
CA TYR A 148 15.52 -2.06 9.96
C TYR A 148 16.69 -2.72 9.24
N ALA A 149 16.44 -3.79 8.46
CA ALA A 149 17.48 -4.51 7.73
C ALA A 149 17.93 -3.75 6.46
N SER A 150 18.44 -2.54 6.66
CA SER A 150 19.55 -2.03 5.87
C SER A 150 20.86 -2.49 6.52
N GLY A 151 21.09 -3.80 6.55
CA GLY A 151 22.35 -4.37 7.03
C GLY A 151 22.19 -5.62 7.89
N LEU A 152 22.32 -6.78 7.24
CA LEU A 152 22.67 -8.09 7.83
C LEU A 152 21.67 -8.72 8.81
N VAL A 153 20.77 -9.56 8.29
CA VAL A 153 20.52 -10.87 8.92
C VAL A 153 20.15 -11.90 7.85
N ASN A 154 21.05 -12.88 7.72
CA ASN A 154 20.63 -14.27 7.50
C ASN A 154 20.49 -14.85 8.90
N GLU A 155 19.28 -15.29 9.27
CA GLU A 155 18.98 -16.66 9.71
C GLU A 155 17.68 -16.71 10.55
N GLY A 156 16.67 -17.40 10.01
CA GLY A 156 15.87 -18.34 10.80
C GLY A 156 14.45 -17.94 11.23
N ALA A 157 13.51 -17.87 10.29
CA ALA A 157 12.13 -18.26 10.56
C ALA A 157 11.52 -18.94 9.33
N GLU A 158 11.02 -20.15 9.54
CA GLU A 158 10.52 -21.11 8.57
C GLU A 158 9.10 -20.72 8.10
N GLU A 159 8.86 -20.59 6.79
CA GLU A 159 7.84 -21.33 5.98
C GLU A 159 7.59 -20.71 4.57
N GLU A 160 7.76 -21.57 3.56
CA GLU A 160 7.16 -21.62 2.19
C GLU A 160 7.43 -20.52 1.09
N ALA A 161 8.51 -20.73 0.30
CA ALA A 161 8.72 -20.68 -1.19
C ALA A 161 8.12 -19.58 -2.14
N PRO A 162 8.65 -19.34 -3.39
CA PRO A 162 9.98 -19.60 -3.97
C PRO A 162 10.66 -18.38 -4.71
N ALA A 163 11.99 -18.37 -4.69
CA ALA A 163 12.99 -17.91 -5.69
C ALA A 163 12.73 -16.67 -6.61
N GLN A 164 13.65 -15.69 -6.59
CA GLN A 164 14.81 -15.60 -7.51
C GLN A 164 15.69 -14.36 -7.19
N GLN A 165 17.01 -14.62 -7.08
CA GLN A 165 18.15 -13.71 -7.24
C GLN A 165 18.27 -12.46 -6.34
N GLN A 166 18.96 -12.64 -5.21
CA GLN A 166 19.71 -11.55 -4.56
C GLN A 166 21.20 -11.82 -4.75
N GLY A 167 21.88 -10.90 -5.42
CA GLY A 167 23.34 -10.88 -5.51
C GLY A 167 23.90 -10.75 -4.10
N SER A 168 24.48 -11.84 -3.60
CA SER A 168 25.04 -11.90 -2.27
C SER A 168 26.11 -10.82 -2.10
N LEU A 169 26.12 -10.14 -0.95
CA LEU A 169 27.20 -9.23 -0.55
C LEU A 169 28.59 -9.87 -0.65
N ASN A 170 28.67 -11.20 -0.54
CA ASN A 170 29.90 -11.95 -0.77
C ASN A 170 30.43 -11.76 -2.19
N THR A 171 29.56 -11.58 -3.19
CA THR A 171 29.95 -11.29 -4.58
C THR A 171 30.52 -9.87 -4.71
N ILE A 172 29.99 -8.90 -3.96
CA ILE A 172 30.48 -7.51 -3.99
C ILE A 172 31.81 -7.40 -3.22
N LEU A 173 31.95 -8.10 -2.08
CA LEU A 173 33.20 -8.17 -1.30
C LEU A 173 34.33 -8.90 -2.05
N ASP A 174 34.00 -9.94 -2.81
CA ASP A 174 34.95 -10.64 -3.69
C ASP A 174 35.37 -9.74 -4.88
N GLN A 175 34.45 -8.95 -5.42
CA GLN A 175 34.71 -8.00 -6.51
C GLN A 175 35.46 -6.73 -6.05
N LEU A 176 35.40 -6.40 -4.75
CA LEU A 176 36.17 -5.33 -4.10
C LEU A 176 37.48 -5.82 -3.47
N GLY A 177 37.82 -7.11 -3.63
CA GLY A 177 39.11 -7.67 -3.21
C GLY A 177 39.27 -7.90 -1.70
N TYR A 178 38.19 -7.88 -0.93
CA TYR A 178 38.18 -8.17 0.51
C TYR A 178 37.79 -9.63 0.84
N GLY A 179 37.68 -10.49 -0.17
CA GLY A 179 37.59 -11.94 0.00
C GLY A 179 38.94 -12.53 0.41
N GLN A 180 39.13 -12.75 1.71
CA GLN A 180 40.12 -13.68 2.27
C GLN A 180 41.52 -13.62 1.64
N THR A 181 42.27 -12.54 1.90
CA THR A 181 43.73 -12.68 1.91
C THR A 181 44.16 -13.06 3.31
N ALA A 182 44.76 -14.25 3.38
CA ALA A 182 45.46 -14.78 4.52
C ALA A 182 46.39 -13.73 5.13
N ALA A 183 46.53 -13.80 6.45
CA ALA A 183 47.57 -13.13 7.21
C ALA A 183 48.91 -13.10 6.43
N PRO A 184 49.57 -11.94 6.28
CA PRO A 184 50.94 -11.92 5.83
C PRO A 184 51.81 -12.65 6.86
N ALA A 185 52.59 -13.62 6.39
CA ALA A 185 53.49 -14.44 7.19
C ALA A 185 54.77 -13.68 7.64
N ASP A 186 54.70 -12.36 7.80
CA ASP A 186 55.79 -11.57 8.30
C ASP A 186 55.23 -10.57 9.31
N GLY A 187 55.71 -10.67 10.55
CA GLY A 187 55.19 -9.99 11.73
C GLY A 187 55.47 -8.50 11.78
N THR A 188 55.40 -7.81 10.66
CA THR A 188 55.48 -6.35 10.59
C THR A 188 54.07 -5.78 10.73
N THR A 189 53.79 -5.24 11.90
CA THR A 189 52.68 -4.32 12.13
C THR A 189 52.68 -3.26 11.03
N PRO A 190 51.55 -3.04 10.31
CA PRO A 190 51.45 -1.97 9.34
C PRO A 190 51.82 -0.65 10.03
N SER A 191 52.66 0.15 9.37
CA SER A 191 53.06 1.44 9.91
C SER A 191 51.84 2.37 10.01
N GLU A 192 51.79 3.23 11.04
CA GLU A 192 50.68 4.17 11.24
C GLU A 192 50.43 5.04 10.01
N ASP A 193 51.48 5.32 9.22
CA ASP A 193 51.38 6.07 7.96
C ASP A 193 50.66 5.29 6.84
N GLU A 194 50.79 3.96 6.80
CA GLU A 194 50.07 3.10 5.85
C GLU A 194 48.60 2.89 6.26
N LEU A 195 48.33 2.79 7.57
CA LEU A 195 46.97 2.84 8.12
C LEU A 195 46.30 4.18 7.82
N LYS A 196 47.01 5.31 8.01
CA LYS A 196 46.51 6.66 7.68
C LYS A 196 46.23 6.84 6.18
N ALA A 197 47.04 6.26 5.30
CA ALA A 197 46.81 6.33 3.84
C ALA A 197 45.64 5.44 3.37
N LEU A 198 45.45 4.27 3.99
CA LEU A 198 44.38 3.33 3.67
C LEU A 198 43.03 3.80 4.20
N VAL A 199 43.01 4.42 5.38
CA VAL A 199 41.81 4.90 6.07
C VAL A 199 41.39 6.31 5.60
N GLY A 200 42.35 7.19 5.30
CA GLY A 200 42.08 8.59 4.95
C GLY A 200 41.46 8.83 3.56
N SER A 201 41.50 7.84 2.67
CA SER A 201 41.08 8.02 1.26
C SER A 201 39.66 7.53 0.97
N GLN A 202 39.10 6.67 1.83
CA GLN A 202 37.88 5.89 1.50
C GLN A 202 36.89 5.77 2.65
N MET A 203 37.15 6.39 3.81
CA MET A 203 36.21 6.32 4.90
C MET A 203 35.24 7.49 4.83
N ASP A 204 34.02 7.19 4.41
CA ASP A 204 32.91 8.14 4.39
C ASP A 204 32.34 8.34 5.81
N ALA A 205 31.68 9.47 6.04
CA ALA A 205 31.08 9.81 7.34
C ALA A 205 30.07 8.74 7.78
N ALA A 206 29.34 8.14 6.84
CA ALA A 206 28.41 7.05 7.12
C ALA A 206 29.13 5.80 7.67
N THR A 207 30.26 5.42 7.06
CA THR A 207 31.08 4.28 7.53
C THR A 207 31.65 4.54 8.92
N LEU A 208 32.07 5.78 9.18
CA LEU A 208 32.56 6.20 10.50
C LEU A 208 31.47 6.16 11.58
N ARG A 209 30.24 6.57 11.26
CA ARG A 209 29.11 6.41 12.18
C ARG A 209 28.87 4.94 12.53
N LEU A 210 28.86 4.07 11.53
CA LEU A 210 28.67 2.63 11.74
C LEU A 210 29.75 2.05 12.65
N LEU A 211 31.01 2.42 12.43
CA LEU A 211 32.13 1.97 13.27
C LEU A 211 31.98 2.46 14.72
N LEU A 212 31.53 3.70 14.93
CA LEU A 212 31.37 4.27 16.26
C LEU A 212 30.18 3.66 17.01
N ILE A 213 29.07 3.36 16.33
CA ILE A 213 27.93 2.63 16.91
C ILE A 213 28.36 1.22 17.33
N GLU A 214 29.12 0.54 16.48
CA GLU A 214 29.67 -0.79 16.79
C GLU A 214 30.61 -0.77 18.01
N ASN A 215 31.34 0.33 18.22
CA ASN A 215 32.20 0.51 19.38
C ASN A 215 31.46 1.07 20.62
N GLY A 216 30.13 1.11 20.59
CA GLY A 216 29.28 1.42 21.74
C GLY A 216 28.90 2.89 21.90
N MET A 217 29.05 3.71 20.84
CA MET A 217 28.51 5.06 20.83
C MET A 217 27.03 5.03 20.47
N ASP A 218 26.18 5.74 21.21
CA ASP A 218 24.75 5.75 20.94
C ASP A 218 24.42 6.51 19.64
N GLU A 219 23.40 6.03 18.94
CA GLU A 219 22.96 6.59 17.65
C GLU A 219 22.34 7.99 17.80
N GLN A 220 21.74 8.28 18.97
CA GLN A 220 21.13 9.58 19.26
C GLN A 220 22.16 10.71 19.42
N THR A 221 23.36 10.39 19.89
CA THR A 221 24.50 11.29 20.02
C THR A 221 25.19 11.46 18.68
N LEU A 222 25.33 10.37 17.91
CA LEU A 222 25.92 10.42 16.57
C LEU A 222 25.05 11.16 15.54
N SER A 223 23.74 11.10 15.68
CA SER A 223 22.79 11.87 14.84
C SER A 223 22.78 13.37 15.17
N GLN A 224 23.21 13.75 16.38
CA GLN A 224 23.42 15.16 16.76
C GLN A 224 24.74 15.73 16.22
N ILE A 225 25.67 14.89 15.76
CA ILE A 225 26.96 15.30 15.19
C ILE A 225 26.85 15.30 13.67
N SER A 226 27.16 16.43 13.03
CA SER A 226 27.13 16.53 11.56
C SER A 226 28.23 15.66 10.92
N ASP A 227 28.01 15.23 9.68
CA ASP A 227 29.00 14.45 8.92
C ASP A 227 30.35 15.20 8.82
N GLN A 228 30.28 16.53 8.69
CA GLN A 228 31.46 17.37 8.61
C GLN A 228 32.23 17.42 9.94
N ASP A 229 31.52 17.56 11.06
CA ASP A 229 32.14 17.61 12.38
C ASP A 229 32.69 16.25 12.80
N LEU A 230 32.01 15.16 12.42
CA LEU A 230 32.43 13.80 12.67
C LEU A 230 33.73 13.46 11.93
N MET A 231 33.80 13.80 10.64
CA MET A 231 35.00 13.64 9.84
C MET A 231 36.14 14.56 10.32
N ALA A 232 35.81 15.79 10.74
CA ALA A 232 36.79 16.73 11.28
C ALA A 232 37.41 16.18 12.57
N ALA A 233 36.60 15.73 13.53
CA ALA A 233 37.05 15.13 14.79
C ALA A 233 37.89 13.88 14.55
N PHE A 234 37.46 13.00 13.64
CA PHE A 234 38.23 11.82 13.26
C PHE A 234 39.59 12.19 12.64
N SER A 235 39.62 13.19 11.75
CA SER A 235 40.87 13.68 11.15
C SER A 235 41.80 14.38 12.14
N GLU A 236 41.25 14.92 13.24
CA GLU A 236 42.00 15.58 14.31
C GLU A 236 42.69 14.55 15.20
N VAL A 237 41.99 13.48 15.60
CA VAL A 237 42.57 12.36 16.36
C VAL A 237 43.69 11.68 15.59
N LEU A 238 43.57 11.57 14.26
CA LEU A 238 44.63 11.01 13.42
C LEU A 238 45.84 11.94 13.23
N LYS A 239 45.77 13.21 13.64
CA LYS A 239 46.91 14.16 13.55
C LYS A 239 47.77 14.20 14.82
N GLU A 240 47.26 13.71 15.95
CA GLU A 240 48.07 13.38 17.13
C GLU A 240 48.85 12.08 16.93
#